data_AF-A0A6J6SJL4-F1
#
_entry.id   AF-A0A6J6SJL4-F1
#
_cell.length_a   1.000
_cell.length_b   1.000
_cell.length_c   1.000
_cell.angle_alpha   90.00
_cell.angle_beta   90.00
_cell.angle_gamma   90.00
#
_symmetry.space_group_name_H-M   'P 1'
#
loop_
_entity.id
_entity.type
_entity.pdbx_description
1 polymer ?
#
loop_
_entity_poly.entity_id
_entity_poly.type
_entity_poly.pdbx_seq_one_letter_code
_entity_poly.pdbx_strand_id
1 'polypeptide(L)'
;MFLGTHEPKLDEKGRIILPARFRDELANGLVITKGQERCLYVFPSGEFSSITERLRQAPVTEKAARDYMRVMFAGAHDEVPDKQGRVTIPSGLRTYAGLEKDCVVIGANTRLEIWDNAAWESYLADREKTFSDVSSEVLPGLF
;
A
#
# COMPACT_ATOMS: atom_id res chain seq x y z
N MET A 1 6.35 12.57 0.05
CA MET A 1 4.91 12.48 -0.30
C MET A 1 4.81 11.72 -1.59
N PHE A 2 4.02 10.65 -1.61
CA PHE A 2 3.86 9.80 -2.77
C PHE A 2 2.66 10.20 -3.62
N LEU A 3 2.89 10.37 -4.93
CA LEU A 3 1.88 10.74 -5.90
C LEU A 3 2.09 10.00 -7.21
N GLY A 4 1.04 9.89 -8.02
CA GLY A 4 1.08 9.36 -9.38
C GLY A 4 0.96 7.83 -9.46
N THR A 5 0.84 7.34 -10.69
CA THR A 5 0.60 5.92 -11.04
C THR A 5 1.75 5.41 -11.90
N HIS A 6 2.22 4.21 -11.62
CA HIS A 6 3.32 3.55 -12.31
C HIS A 6 3.00 2.08 -12.55
N GLU A 7 3.49 1.50 -13.65
CA GLU A 7 3.18 0.13 -14.06
C GLU A 7 4.44 -0.76 -14.11
N PRO A 8 5.06 -1.06 -12.95
CA PRO A 8 6.16 -2.01 -12.91
C PRO A 8 5.65 -3.45 -13.08
N LYS A 9 6.56 -4.35 -13.44
CA LYS A 9 6.30 -5.79 -13.49
C LYS A 9 6.88 -6.49 -12.26
N LEU A 10 6.19 -7.52 -11.80
CA LEU A 10 6.73 -8.48 -10.85
C LEU A 10 7.67 -9.45 -11.58
N ASP A 11 8.86 -9.66 -11.02
CA ASP A 11 9.78 -10.67 -11.55
C ASP A 11 9.46 -12.09 -11.03
N GLU A 12 10.11 -13.10 -11.62
CA GLU A 12 9.92 -14.52 -11.25
C GLU A 12 10.29 -14.83 -9.79
N LYS A 13 11.07 -13.96 -9.13
CA LYS A 13 11.44 -14.08 -7.72
C LYS A 13 10.48 -13.33 -6.80
N GLY A 14 9.40 -12.77 -7.34
CA GLY A 14 8.42 -12.01 -6.59
C GLY A 14 8.92 -10.62 -6.18
N ARG A 15 9.86 -10.04 -6.94
CA ARG A 15 10.37 -8.68 -6.69
C ARG A 15 9.76 -7.68 -7.64
N ILE A 16 9.56 -6.47 -7.16
CA ILE A 16 9.10 -5.33 -7.95
C ILE A 16 10.18 -4.25 -7.94
N ILE A 17 10.41 -3.61 -9.08
CA ILE A 17 11.27 -2.43 -9.13
C ILE A 17 10.48 -1.21 -8.69
N LEU A 18 10.96 -0.52 -7.65
CA LEU A 18 10.33 0.71 -7.20
C LEU A 18 10.50 1.81 -8.27
N PRO A 19 9.42 2.57 -8.58
CA PRO A 19 9.52 3.75 -9.42
C PRO A 19 10.60 4.70 -8.91
N ALA A 20 11.43 5.22 -9.82
CA ALA A 20 12.63 5.98 -9.47
C ALA A 20 12.36 7.12 -8.48
N ARG A 21 11.25 7.84 -8.67
CA ARG A 21 10.82 8.96 -7.83
C ARG A 21 10.50 8.58 -6.37
N PHE A 22 10.28 7.31 -6.05
CA PHE A 22 9.95 6.84 -4.70
C PHE A 22 11.15 6.23 -3.97
N ARG A 23 12.26 6.00 -4.67
CA ARG A 23 13.39 5.24 -4.13
C ARG A 23 14.04 5.93 -2.94
N ASP A 24 14.25 7.24 -3.01
CA ASP A 24 14.93 7.99 -1.95
C ASP A 24 14.15 7.96 -0.63
N GLU A 25 12.81 8.09 -0.69
CA GLU A 25 11.94 8.03 0.48
C GLU A 25 11.89 6.62 1.13
N LEU A 26 12.22 5.56 0.37
CA LEU A 26 12.17 4.16 0.81
C LEU A 26 13.56 3.53 1.03
N ALA A 27 14.64 4.26 0.74
CA ALA A 27 16.01 3.74 0.73
C ALA A 27 16.46 3.21 2.10
N ASN A 28 15.98 3.83 3.18
CA ASN A 28 16.33 3.46 4.56
C ASN A 28 15.47 2.31 5.11
N GLY A 29 14.65 1.68 4.28
CA GLY A 29 13.76 0.60 4.66
C GLY A 29 12.29 0.99 4.54
N LEU A 30 11.48 -0.04 4.34
CA LEU A 30 10.05 0.08 4.20
C LEU A 30 9.34 -1.09 4.89
N VAL A 31 8.03 -0.95 5.05
CA VAL A 31 7.14 -2.02 5.52
C VAL A 31 6.05 -2.24 4.48
N ILE A 32 5.89 -3.48 4.05
CA ILE A 32 4.80 -3.93 3.18
C ILE A 32 3.75 -4.63 4.03
N THR A 33 2.48 -4.31 3.87
CA THR A 33 1.38 -5.01 4.55
C THR A 33 0.13 -5.09 3.66
N LYS A 34 -0.88 -5.83 4.12
CA LYS A 34 -2.19 -5.90 3.47
C LYS A 34 -2.88 -4.54 3.50
N GLY A 35 -3.24 -4.04 2.32
CA GLY A 35 -4.10 -2.88 2.14
C GLY A 35 -5.58 -3.28 2.09
N GLN A 36 -6.45 -2.28 2.02
CA GLN A 36 -7.86 -2.50 1.73
C GLN A 36 -8.03 -2.80 0.22
N GLU A 37 -9.24 -3.18 -0.21
CA GLU A 37 -9.54 -3.46 -1.63
C GLU A 37 -8.63 -4.53 -2.29
N ARG A 38 -8.01 -5.41 -1.49
CA ARG A 38 -7.03 -6.41 -1.93
C ARG A 38 -5.79 -5.82 -2.59
N CYS A 39 -5.32 -4.65 -2.15
CA CYS A 39 -4.01 -4.14 -2.52
C CYS A 39 -2.96 -4.40 -1.41
N LEU A 40 -1.70 -4.02 -1.65
CA LEU A 40 -0.68 -3.95 -0.61
C LEU A 40 -0.35 -2.51 -0.30
N TYR A 41 -0.20 -2.18 0.98
CA TYR A 41 0.36 -0.90 1.39
C TYR A 41 1.87 -1.00 1.57
N VAL A 42 2.58 0.05 1.16
CA VAL A 42 4.02 0.22 1.40
C VAL A 42 4.26 1.55 2.08
N PHE A 43 4.84 1.48 3.28
CA PHE A 43 5.19 2.66 4.07
C PHE A 43 6.70 2.77 4.20
N PRO A 44 7.29 3.98 4.18
CA PRO A 44 8.60 4.20 4.76
C PRO A 44 8.61 3.72 6.21
N SER A 45 9.70 3.10 6.68
CA SER A 45 9.74 2.54 8.04
C SER A 45 9.45 3.58 9.14
N GLY A 46 9.87 4.83 8.94
CA GLY A 46 9.56 5.93 9.86
C GLY A 46 8.07 6.30 9.90
N GLU A 47 7.39 6.27 8.76
CA GLU A 47 5.95 6.51 8.69
C GLU A 47 5.19 5.36 9.35
N PHE A 48 5.59 4.11 9.08
CA PHE A 48 4.99 2.93 9.70
C PHE A 48 5.14 2.94 11.23
N SER A 49 6.28 3.40 11.73
CA SER A 49 6.52 3.57 13.17
C SER A 49 5.55 4.60 13.77
N SER A 50 5.32 5.71 13.07
CA SER A 50 4.38 6.76 13.49
C SER A 50 2.93 6.26 13.50
N ILE A 51 2.53 5.48 12.49
CA ILE A 51 1.21 4.84 12.43
C ILE A 51 1.04 3.85 13.58
N THR A 52 2.05 3.01 13.84
CA THR A 52 2.02 2.01 14.91
C THR A 52 1.85 2.67 16.28
N GLU A 53 2.50 3.81 16.52
CA GLU A 53 2.35 4.52 17.79
C GLU A 53 0.94 5.09 17.97
N ARG A 54 0.32 5.61 16.90
CA ARG A 54 -1.10 6.04 16.94
C ARG A 54 -2.03 4.86 17.20
N LEU A 55 -1.79 3.72 16.56
CA LEU A 55 -2.58 2.50 16.76
C LEU A 55 -2.47 1.94 18.19
N ARG A 56 -1.32 2.12 18.86
CA ARG A 56 -1.12 1.74 20.27
C ARG A 56 -2.09 2.47 21.21
N GLN A 57 -2.52 3.67 20.84
CA GLN A 57 -3.46 4.47 21.64
C GLN A 57 -4.93 4.04 21.45
N ALA A 58 -5.22 3.13 20.51
CA ALA A 58 -6.57 2.66 20.27
C ALA A 58 -7.10 1.79 21.44
N PRO A 59 -8.38 1.88 21.79
CA PRO A 59 -8.94 1.08 22.87
C PRO A 59 -8.83 -0.42 22.59
N VAL A 60 -8.01 -1.13 23.36
CA VAL A 60 -7.82 -2.58 23.23
C VAL A 60 -9.06 -3.38 23.61
N THR A 61 -10.07 -2.76 24.22
CA THR A 61 -11.38 -3.37 24.53
C THR A 61 -12.27 -3.52 23.30
N GLU A 62 -12.06 -2.71 22.26
CA GLU A 62 -12.83 -2.76 21.02
C GLU A 62 -12.39 -3.93 20.13
N LYS A 63 -13.32 -4.84 19.84
CA LYS A 63 -13.04 -6.04 19.03
C LYS A 63 -12.56 -5.66 17.62
N ALA A 64 -13.21 -4.68 16.99
CA ALA A 64 -12.88 -4.21 15.65
C ALA A 64 -11.43 -3.69 15.56
N ALA A 65 -10.98 -2.93 16.57
CA ALA A 65 -9.61 -2.44 16.64
C ALA A 65 -8.60 -3.59 16.74
N ARG A 66 -8.85 -4.58 17.62
CA ARG A 66 -7.99 -5.76 17.76
C ARG A 66 -7.90 -6.58 16.47
N ASP A 67 -9.04 -6.79 15.80
CA ASP A 67 -9.08 -7.57 14.56
C ASP A 67 -8.34 -6.86 13.43
N TYR A 68 -8.51 -5.54 13.30
CA TYR A 68 -7.76 -4.73 12.34
C TYR A 68 -6.25 -4.82 12.57
N MET A 69 -5.80 -4.60 13.81
CA MET A 69 -4.38 -4.68 14.17
C MET A 69 -3.81 -6.07 13.89
N ARG A 70 -4.54 -7.14 14.19
CA ARG A 70 -4.10 -8.51 13.89
C ARG A 70 -3.89 -8.73 12.41
N VAL A 71 -4.84 -8.29 11.56
CA VAL A 71 -4.73 -8.46 10.11
C VAL A 71 -3.57 -7.63 9.55
N MET A 72 -3.46 -6.37 9.96
CA MET A 72 -2.41 -5.47 9.50
C MET A 72 -1.01 -5.94 9.95
N PHE A 73 -0.81 -6.21 11.23
CA PHE A 73 0.53 -6.54 11.74
C PHE A 73 0.95 -7.98 11.42
N ALA A 74 0.02 -8.95 11.39
CA ALA A 74 0.38 -10.32 10.98
C ALA A 74 0.73 -10.42 9.49
N GLY A 75 0.26 -9.47 8.67
CA GLY A 75 0.62 -9.35 7.26
C GLY A 75 1.82 -8.43 7.00
N ALA A 76 2.33 -7.72 8.01
CA ALA A 76 3.41 -6.75 7.81
C ALA A 76 4.77 -7.44 7.68
N HIS A 77 5.58 -6.95 6.74
CA HIS A 77 6.95 -7.43 6.51
C HIS A 77 7.85 -6.24 6.23
N ASP A 78 8.95 -6.11 6.98
CA ASP A 78 9.99 -5.12 6.72
C ASP A 78 10.91 -5.58 5.59
N GLU A 79 11.32 -4.64 4.74
CA GLU A 79 12.21 -4.89 3.62
C GLU A 79 13.14 -3.68 3.41
N VAL A 80 14.30 -3.92 2.83
CA VAL A 80 15.22 -2.87 2.38
C VAL A 80 15.43 -3.03 0.87
N PRO A 81 15.21 -2.00 0.05
CA PRO A 81 15.45 -2.09 -1.38
C PRO A 81 16.89 -2.49 -1.69
N ASP A 82 17.08 -3.35 -2.70
CA ASP A 82 18.41 -3.70 -3.19
C ASP A 82 19.08 -2.53 -3.94
N LYS A 83 20.33 -2.71 -4.38
CA LYS A 83 21.07 -1.69 -5.14
C LYS A 83 20.41 -1.24 -6.45
N GLN A 84 19.44 -2.00 -6.97
CA GLN A 84 18.66 -1.68 -8.16
C GLN A 84 17.31 -1.04 -7.82
N GLY A 85 17.02 -0.83 -6.53
CA GLY A 85 15.74 -0.31 -6.04
C GLY A 85 14.62 -1.35 -6.12
N ARG A 86 14.93 -2.65 -6.08
CA ARG A 86 13.92 -3.71 -6.05
C ARG A 86 13.61 -4.12 -4.62
N VAL A 87 12.35 -4.49 -4.38
CA VAL A 87 11.89 -5.04 -3.10
C VAL A 87 11.20 -6.37 -3.33
N THR A 88 11.39 -7.31 -2.38
CA THR A 88 10.76 -8.62 -2.45
C THR A 88 9.38 -8.53 -1.83
N ILE A 89 8.36 -9.07 -2.53
CA ILE A 89 7.01 -9.18 -1.99
C ILE A 89 6.81 -10.62 -1.49
N PRO A 90 6.64 -10.81 -0.17
CA PRO A 90 6.36 -12.12 0.43
C PRO A 90 5.20 -12.83 -0.28
N SER A 91 5.29 -14.16 -0.43
CA SER A 91 4.29 -14.96 -1.17
C SER A 91 2.88 -14.78 -0.62
N GLY A 92 2.70 -14.74 0.70
CA GLY A 92 1.39 -14.54 1.33
C GLY A 92 0.76 -13.18 0.99
N LEU A 93 1.57 -12.13 0.80
CA LEU A 93 1.10 -10.81 0.37
C LEU A 93 0.74 -10.81 -1.11
N ARG A 94 1.56 -11.45 -1.96
CA ARG A 94 1.23 -11.65 -3.38
C ARG A 94 -0.09 -12.38 -3.56
N THR A 95 -0.28 -13.50 -2.87
CA THR A 95 -1.54 -14.25 -2.89
C THR A 95 -2.72 -13.43 -2.37
N TYR A 96 -2.51 -12.62 -1.31
CA TYR A 96 -3.57 -11.78 -0.78
C TYR A 96 -4.06 -10.74 -1.78
N ALA A 97 -3.13 -10.08 -2.49
CA ALA A 97 -3.40 -9.00 -3.43
C ALA A 97 -3.59 -9.46 -4.88
N GLY A 98 -3.52 -10.77 -5.14
CA GLY A 98 -3.65 -11.31 -6.49
C GLY A 98 -2.52 -10.89 -7.43
N LEU A 99 -1.34 -10.57 -6.91
CA LEU A 99 -0.24 -10.07 -7.75
C LEU A 99 0.32 -11.17 -8.66
N GLU A 100 0.14 -10.97 -9.96
CA GLU A 100 0.75 -11.79 -11.00
C GLU A 100 1.98 -11.09 -11.61
N LYS A 101 1.95 -10.75 -12.91
CA LYS A 101 3.09 -10.19 -13.63
C LYS A 101 2.99 -8.67 -13.76
N ASP A 102 1.84 -8.16 -14.16
CA ASP A 102 1.63 -6.75 -14.43
C ASP A 102 1.02 -6.10 -13.18
N CYS A 103 1.75 -5.17 -12.59
CA CYS A 103 1.35 -4.51 -11.36
C CYS A 103 1.16 -3.02 -11.59
N VAL A 104 0.41 -2.40 -10.69
CA VAL A 104 0.29 -0.95 -10.60
C VAL A 104 0.78 -0.50 -9.23
N VAL A 105 1.62 0.52 -9.21
CA VAL A 105 2.09 1.20 -8.00
C VAL A 105 1.58 2.63 -8.03
N ILE A 106 0.72 2.96 -7.07
CA ILE A 106 0.19 4.32 -6.92
C ILE A 106 0.74 4.99 -5.67
N GLY A 107 0.91 6.30 -5.74
CA GLY A 107 1.15 7.13 -4.56
C GLY A 107 -0.16 7.59 -3.92
N ALA A 108 -0.36 7.23 -2.66
CA ALA A 108 -1.53 7.56 -1.84
C ALA A 108 -1.12 8.44 -0.65
N ASN A 109 -0.48 9.59 -0.95
CA ASN A 109 0.02 10.57 0.01
C ASN A 109 1.16 10.03 0.92
N THR A 110 0.83 9.40 2.05
CA THR A 110 1.82 8.92 3.04
C THR A 110 2.33 7.51 2.76
N ARG A 111 1.72 6.80 1.80
CA ARG A 111 2.09 5.43 1.43
C ARG A 111 2.07 5.24 -0.09
N LEU A 112 2.67 4.14 -0.53
CA LEU A 112 2.35 3.56 -1.82
C LEU A 112 1.32 2.46 -1.66
N GLU A 113 0.61 2.17 -2.75
CA GLU A 113 -0.18 0.96 -2.87
C GLU A 113 0.27 0.15 -4.08
N ILE A 114 0.34 -1.17 -3.93
CA ILE A 114 0.66 -2.11 -4.99
C ILE A 114 -0.58 -2.93 -5.30
N TRP A 115 -0.96 -2.93 -6.57
CA TRP A 115 -2.14 -3.60 -7.09
C TRP A 115 -1.74 -4.56 -8.21
N ASP A 116 -2.55 -5.59 -8.39
CA ASP A 116 -2.65 -6.24 -9.69
C ASP A 116 -3.25 -5.25 -10.69
N ASN A 117 -2.74 -5.24 -11.93
CA ASN A 117 -3.15 -4.26 -12.92
C ASN A 117 -4.65 -4.35 -13.26
N ALA A 118 -5.17 -5.55 -13.49
CA ALA A 118 -6.58 -5.73 -13.83
C ALA A 118 -7.50 -5.39 -12.64
N ALA A 119 -7.07 -5.72 -11.42
CA ALA A 119 -7.78 -5.31 -10.20
C ALA A 119 -7.86 -3.78 -10.06
N TRP A 120 -6.76 -3.07 -10.34
CA TRP A 120 -6.72 -1.61 -10.31
C TRP A 120 -7.60 -0.97 -11.38
N GLU A 121 -7.55 -1.45 -12.62
CA GLU A 121 -8.39 -0.93 -13.71
C GLU A 121 -9.89 -1.09 -13.40
N SER A 122 -10.28 -2.25 -12.88
CA SER A 122 -11.65 -2.52 -12.45
C SER A 122 -12.09 -1.58 -11.31
N TYR A 123 -11.24 -1.42 -10.29
CA TYR A 123 -11.49 -0.50 -9.19
C TYR A 123 -11.63 0.95 -9.69
N LEU A 124 -10.72 1.40 -10.55
CA LEU A 124 -10.73 2.75 -11.08
C LEU A 124 -11.98 3.00 -11.93
N ALA A 125 -12.34 2.09 -12.83
CA ALA A 125 -13.55 2.24 -13.65
C ALA A 125 -14.84 2.37 -12.82
N ASP A 126 -14.92 1.62 -11.71
CA ASP A 126 -16.06 1.63 -10.81
C ASP A 126 -16.10 2.91 -9.92
N ARG A 127 -14.93 3.41 -9.51
CA ARG A 127 -14.83 4.55 -8.59
C ARG A 127 -14.68 5.92 -9.27
N GLU A 128 -14.14 5.98 -10.48
CA GLU A 128 -13.86 7.22 -11.22
C GLU A 128 -15.15 7.99 -11.52
N LYS A 129 -16.23 7.28 -11.88
CA LYS A 129 -17.55 7.91 -12.03
C LYS A 129 -18.01 8.58 -10.74
N THR A 130 -17.93 7.85 -9.62
CA THR A 130 -18.28 8.39 -8.29
C THR A 130 -17.43 9.62 -7.98
N PHE A 131 -16.13 9.58 -8.28
CA PHE A 131 -15.20 10.69 -8.07
C PHE A 131 -15.56 11.93 -8.91
N SER A 132 -15.86 11.75 -10.19
CA SER A 132 -16.27 12.85 -11.09
C SER A 132 -17.61 13.47 -10.71
N ASP A 133 -18.52 12.68 -10.15
CA ASP A 133 -19.88 13.10 -9.78
C ASP A 133 -19.95 13.69 -8.36
N VAL A 134 -18.83 13.74 -7.61
CA VAL A 134 -18.79 14.31 -6.26
C VAL A 134 -19.17 15.79 -6.30
N SER A 135 -20.34 16.10 -5.77
CA SER A 135 -20.87 17.46 -5.60
C SER A 135 -21.02 17.86 -4.12
N SER A 136 -20.69 16.98 -3.18
CA SER A 136 -20.84 17.19 -1.73
C SER A 136 -19.57 16.81 -0.95
N GLU A 137 -19.49 17.23 0.32
CA GLU A 137 -18.32 17.03 1.19
C GLU A 137 -18.07 15.53 1.45
N VAL A 138 -17.07 14.96 0.76
CA VAL A 138 -16.64 13.56 0.92
C VAL A 138 -15.55 13.41 2.00
N LEU A 139 -14.89 14.52 2.35
CA LEU A 139 -13.83 14.57 3.35
C LEU A 139 -14.28 15.47 4.51
N PRO A 140 -14.81 14.91 5.60
CA PRO A 140 -15.31 15.70 6.72
C PRO A 140 -14.24 16.65 7.28
N GLY A 141 -14.55 17.95 7.32
CA GLY A 141 -13.70 18.99 7.90
C GLY A 141 -12.60 19.54 6.98
N LEU A 142 -12.67 19.27 5.67
CA LEU A 142 -11.72 19.80 4.67
C LEU A 142 -12.31 20.92 3.80
N PHE A 143 -13.63 21.07 3.74
CA PHE A 143 -14.33 22.15 3.02
C PHE A 143 -15.60 22.59 3.74
#